data_AF-A0A917KGZ7-F1
#
_entry.id   AF-A0A917KGZ7-F1
#
_cell.length_a   1.000
_cell.length_b   1.000
_cell.length_c   1.000
_cell.angle_alpha   90.00
_cell.angle_beta   90.00
_cell.angle_gamma   90.00
#
_symmetry.space_group_name_H-M   'P 1'
#
loop_
_entity.id
_entity.type
_entity.pdbx_description
1 polymer ?
#
loop_
_entity_poly.entity_id
_entity_poly.type
_entity_poly.pdbx_seq_one_letter_code
_entity_poly.pdbx_strand_id
1 'polypeptide(L)'
;MDAVRLIVGKAGHWTVRVESDRVLYLHSQYDPYAEARRIVASWGEPKGEGVVIFGLGLGYHVLEYLQQYPSCTRIDVLEPRAQLIEWARQVTPEIFTDPRVVVHCVGGDATVKRLTEVTAEQILLHPPTVESLPPMPLKALLQEIHVIRGSEQRYREQLQINLKQNASRIHTGNVLRGQWGKFAGRPGVLVAAGPSLSLATNILRTLVDRKAIVLCVNRVLAYLLSQGIRPTGCVITESSDRAKEYWESLRPGVACPPLYALPTVSPAALANYSSDIVFVLQKGLAGTEQLARTLGADLLETGGSVSTLALSLLHYFGCDPILFVGLDLAYVDGRTHVGLGAARTTEASYTLHVPAVDGGTVRSTISWQSFRRWIEGFIASHPDRTYINASRGAHIEGTRALSHLQFEKQLEDWLNTRCGGEAAAGIPT
;
A
#
# COMPACT_ATOMS: atom_id res chain seq x y z
N MET A 1 14.29 29.77 13.31
CA MET A 1 15.19 28.65 12.98
C MET A 1 15.80 28.20 14.28
N ASP A 2 15.73 26.92 14.60
CA ASP A 2 16.38 26.38 15.79
C ASP A 2 17.89 26.64 15.72
N ALA A 3 18.47 27.13 16.82
CA ALA A 3 19.91 27.38 16.85
C ALA A 3 20.63 26.03 16.99
N VAL A 4 21.47 25.68 16.03
CA VAL A 4 22.32 24.48 16.10
C VAL A 4 23.74 24.88 16.48
N ARG A 5 24.39 24.07 17.33
CA ARG A 5 25.79 24.27 17.73
C ARG A 5 26.55 22.95 17.67
N LEU A 6 27.70 22.97 17.00
CA LEU A 6 28.67 21.88 17.05
C LEU A 6 29.40 21.91 18.38
N ILE A 7 29.40 20.79 19.10
CA ILE A 7 30.05 20.66 20.41
C ILE A 7 30.81 19.34 20.52
N VAL A 8 31.80 19.29 21.42
CA VAL A 8 32.47 18.05 21.79
C VAL A 8 31.64 17.35 22.87
N GLY A 9 31.32 16.07 22.64
CA GLY A 9 30.64 15.20 23.58
C GLY A 9 31.53 14.82 24.77
N LYS A 10 30.93 14.16 25.76
CA LYS A 10 31.57 13.75 27.01
C LYS A 10 32.74 12.78 26.81
N ALA A 11 32.75 12.03 25.69
CA ALA A 11 33.84 11.12 25.33
C ALA A 11 34.79 11.68 24.26
N GLY A 12 34.71 12.97 23.94
CA GLY A 12 35.63 13.61 22.97
C GLY A 12 35.18 13.56 21.51
N HIS A 13 34.07 12.90 21.19
CA HIS A 13 33.51 12.87 19.82
C HIS A 13 32.57 14.06 19.56
N TRP A 14 32.50 14.53 18.31
CA TRP A 14 31.62 15.63 17.92
C TRP A 14 30.14 15.23 17.95
N THR A 15 29.30 16.13 18.46
CA THR A 15 27.83 16.05 18.37
C THR A 15 27.26 17.44 18.08
N VAL A 16 25.97 17.49 17.73
CA VAL A 16 25.25 18.73 17.47
C VAL A 16 24.18 18.91 18.53
N ARG A 17 24.24 20.04 19.22
CA ARG A 17 23.18 20.49 20.12
C ARG A 17 22.20 21.34 19.32
N VAL A 18 20.92 21.00 19.39
CA VAL A 18 19.82 21.78 18.82
C VAL A 18 19.07 22.45 19.95
N GLU A 19 19.02 23.78 19.91
CA GLU A 19 18.20 24.60 20.81
C GLU A 19 16.87 24.91 20.13
N SER A 20 15.82 24.18 20.54
CA SER A 20 14.42 24.49 20.27
C SER A 20 13.68 24.69 21.60
N ASP A 21 12.38 24.37 21.69
CA ASP A 21 11.61 24.34 22.95
C ASP A 21 12.24 23.42 24.02
N ARG A 22 13.04 22.44 23.59
CA ARG A 22 13.87 21.59 24.44
C ARG A 22 15.26 21.44 23.83
N VAL A 23 16.25 21.17 24.67
CA VAL A 23 17.60 20.84 24.20
C VAL A 23 17.61 19.41 23.66
N LEU A 24 17.92 19.28 22.37
CA LEU A 24 18.12 17.99 21.72
C LEU A 24 19.57 17.82 21.28
N TYR A 25 20.02 16.57 21.17
CA TYR A 25 21.31 16.23 20.57
C TYR A 25 21.07 15.36 19.35
N LEU A 26 21.71 15.69 18.23
CA LEU A 26 21.57 14.89 17.02
C LEU A 26 22.39 13.60 17.06
N HIS A 27 23.41 13.54 17.91
CA HIS A 27 24.22 12.35 18.14
C HIS A 27 24.50 12.16 19.62
N SER A 28 24.68 10.92 20.05
CA SER A 28 25.05 10.54 21.40
C SER A 28 26.24 11.34 21.89
N GLN A 29 26.10 11.95 23.07
CA GLN A 29 27.19 12.68 23.72
C GLN A 29 28.30 11.75 24.24
N TYR A 30 28.04 10.45 24.33
CA TYR A 30 28.97 9.47 24.90
C TYR A 30 29.63 8.62 23.83
N ASP A 31 28.86 8.13 22.85
CA ASP A 31 29.38 7.29 21.78
C ASP A 31 28.44 7.38 20.57
N PRO A 32 28.73 8.28 19.61
CA PRO A 32 27.94 8.43 18.40
C PRO A 32 28.07 7.23 17.45
N TYR A 33 29.15 6.46 17.51
CA TYR A 33 29.33 5.26 16.68
C TYR A 33 28.47 4.09 17.18
N ALA A 34 28.38 3.89 18.50
CA ALA A 34 27.47 2.90 19.07
C ALA A 34 25.99 3.26 18.86
N GLU A 35 25.66 4.54 18.82
CA GLU A 35 24.33 4.99 18.41
C GLU A 35 24.07 4.73 16.93
N ALA A 36 25.03 5.07 16.05
CA ALA A 36 24.95 4.77 14.63
C ALA A 36 24.68 3.29 14.35
N ARG A 37 25.42 2.38 15.00
CA ARG A 37 25.17 0.92 14.94
C ARG A 37 23.73 0.53 15.32
N ARG A 38 23.21 1.11 16.41
CA ARG A 38 21.83 0.83 16.86
C ARG A 38 20.79 1.35 15.86
N ILE A 39 21.01 2.54 15.31
CA ILE A 39 20.13 3.13 14.29
C ILE A 39 20.13 2.27 13.02
N VAL A 40 21.31 1.92 12.51
CA VAL A 40 21.44 1.10 11.29
C VAL A 40 20.85 -0.31 11.49
N ALA A 41 21.08 -0.94 12.64
CA ALA A 41 20.46 -2.22 12.97
C ALA A 41 18.92 -2.15 12.97
N SER A 42 18.34 -1.02 13.40
CA SER A 42 16.88 -0.83 13.38
C SER A 42 16.28 -0.69 11.97
N TRP A 43 17.10 -0.33 10.97
CA TRP A 43 16.65 -0.18 9.58
C TRP A 43 16.56 -1.50 8.82
N GLY A 44 17.30 -2.51 9.26
CA GLY A 44 17.43 -3.80 8.58
C GLY A 44 18.24 -3.72 7.28
N GLU A 45 18.21 -4.82 6.51
CA GLU A 45 18.93 -4.94 5.25
C GLU A 45 18.37 -4.03 4.14
N PRO A 46 19.22 -3.57 3.19
CA PRO A 46 18.78 -2.81 2.03
C PRO A 46 17.77 -3.57 1.18
N LYS A 47 16.66 -2.93 0.84
CA LYS A 47 15.66 -3.44 -0.11
C LYS A 47 15.91 -2.81 -1.49
N GLY A 48 16.75 -3.44 -2.30
CA GLY A 48 17.07 -3.01 -3.66
C GLY A 48 18.47 -2.39 -3.79
N GLU A 49 18.72 -1.73 -4.92
CA GLU A 49 20.03 -1.18 -5.27
C GLU A 49 20.35 0.15 -4.55
N GLY A 50 19.32 0.89 -4.15
CA GLY A 50 19.48 2.22 -3.54
C GLY A 50 18.59 2.51 -2.35
N VAL A 51 19.04 3.43 -1.50
CA VAL A 51 18.30 3.91 -0.32
C VAL A 51 18.31 5.43 -0.23
N VAL A 52 17.26 5.99 0.38
CA VAL A 52 17.17 7.42 0.71
C VAL A 52 17.26 7.57 2.21
N ILE A 53 18.23 8.32 2.73
CA ILE A 53 18.35 8.58 4.17
C ILE A 53 17.90 10.02 4.44
N PHE A 54 16.82 10.21 5.20
CA PHE A 54 16.43 11.53 5.67
C PHE A 54 17.16 11.88 6.98
N GLY A 55 17.99 12.92 6.92
CA GLY A 55 18.82 13.44 7.98
C GLY A 55 20.27 12.93 7.91
N LEU A 56 21.20 13.85 7.66
CA LEU A 56 22.64 13.57 7.69
C LEU A 56 23.19 13.72 9.11
N GLY A 57 22.79 14.78 9.82
CA GLY A 57 23.47 15.12 11.08
C GLY A 57 24.97 15.37 10.85
N LEU A 58 25.82 14.55 11.48
CA LEU A 58 27.28 14.54 11.29
C LEU A 58 27.74 13.27 10.55
N GLY A 59 26.82 12.48 10.01
CA GLY A 59 27.11 11.38 9.10
C GLY A 59 27.43 10.01 9.73
N TYR A 60 27.53 9.88 11.06
CA TYR A 60 27.95 8.61 11.70
C TYR A 60 27.12 7.39 11.26
N HIS A 61 25.80 7.52 11.15
CA HIS A 61 24.93 6.44 10.68
C HIS A 61 25.06 6.13 9.19
N VAL A 62 25.38 7.11 8.36
CA VAL A 62 25.62 6.89 6.93
C VAL A 62 26.94 6.14 6.74
N LEU A 63 27.97 6.53 7.50
CA LEU A 63 29.26 5.84 7.50
C LEU A 63 29.12 4.38 7.94
N GLU A 64 28.40 4.13 9.05
CA GLU A 64 28.10 2.77 9.51
C GLU A 64 27.32 1.97 8.45
N TYR A 65 26.31 2.59 7.83
CA TYR A 65 25.50 1.92 6.79
C TYR A 65 26.35 1.49 5.59
N LEU A 66 27.25 2.35 5.12
CA LEU A 66 28.18 2.05 4.02
C LEU A 66 29.10 0.87 4.32
N GLN A 67 29.55 0.76 5.58
CA GLN A 67 30.42 -0.33 6.04
C GLN A 67 29.66 -1.65 6.18
N GLN A 68 28.46 -1.60 6.76
CA GLN A 68 27.66 -2.80 7.02
C GLN A 68 27.06 -3.38 5.73
N TYR A 69 26.72 -2.54 4.75
CA TYR A 69 26.03 -2.97 3.53
C TYR A 69 26.79 -2.56 2.25
N PRO A 70 27.92 -3.21 1.95
CA PRO A 70 28.74 -2.90 0.77
C PRO A 70 28.01 -3.16 -0.57
N SER A 71 26.94 -3.95 -0.56
CA SER A 71 26.11 -4.26 -1.73
C SER A 71 25.18 -3.12 -2.16
N CYS A 72 24.93 -2.13 -1.30
CA CYS A 72 24.13 -0.97 -1.66
C CYS A 72 24.92 -0.10 -2.65
N THR A 73 24.36 0.19 -3.83
CA THR A 73 25.06 0.89 -4.91
C THR A 73 24.74 2.38 -4.97
N ARG A 74 23.65 2.83 -4.32
CA ARG A 74 23.26 4.25 -4.24
C ARG A 74 22.68 4.64 -2.88
N ILE A 75 23.15 5.74 -2.30
CA ILE A 75 22.66 6.33 -1.05
C ILE A 75 22.40 7.84 -1.26
N ASP A 76 21.14 8.22 -1.34
CA ASP A 76 20.72 9.61 -1.39
C ASP A 76 20.43 10.13 0.03
N VAL A 77 21.26 11.03 0.56
CA VAL A 77 21.05 11.62 1.89
C VAL A 77 20.38 12.98 1.75
N LEU A 78 19.21 13.15 2.38
CA LEU A 78 18.46 14.41 2.38
C LEU A 78 18.66 15.12 3.72
N GLU A 79 19.37 16.25 3.73
CA GLU A 79 19.59 17.06 4.95
C GLU A 79 18.99 18.46 4.80
N PRO A 80 18.05 18.85 5.67
CA PRO A 80 17.42 20.17 5.60
C PRO A 80 18.31 21.34 6.02
N ARG A 81 19.41 21.09 6.75
CA ARG A 81 20.29 22.16 7.29
C ARG A 81 21.67 22.13 6.63
N ALA A 82 21.94 23.10 5.75
CA ALA A 82 23.23 23.26 5.08
C ALA A 82 24.43 23.23 6.04
N GLN A 83 24.31 23.88 7.20
CA GLN A 83 25.36 23.92 8.22
C GLN A 83 25.77 22.52 8.74
N LEU A 84 24.82 21.57 8.79
CA LEU A 84 25.14 20.19 9.19
C LEU A 84 25.96 19.47 8.13
N ILE A 85 25.71 19.76 6.85
CA ILE A 85 26.51 19.23 5.73
C ILE A 85 27.95 19.74 5.83
N GLU A 86 28.14 21.04 6.10
CA GLU A 86 29.46 21.63 6.28
C GLU A 86 30.24 21.00 7.44
N TRP A 87 29.59 20.79 8.58
CA TRP A 87 30.22 20.13 9.73
C TRP A 87 30.48 18.64 9.47
N ALA A 88 29.56 17.94 8.83
CA ALA A 88 29.75 16.54 8.45
C ALA A 88 30.98 16.37 7.53
N ARG A 89 31.26 17.30 6.61
CA ARG A 89 32.47 17.26 5.77
C ARG A 89 33.77 17.24 6.57
N GLN A 90 33.77 17.78 7.79
CA GLN A 90 34.93 17.79 8.67
C GLN A 90 34.97 16.57 9.59
N VAL A 91 33.80 16.06 10.01
CA VAL A 91 33.68 14.97 10.99
C VAL A 91 33.70 13.58 10.34
N THR A 92 33.06 13.44 9.18
CA THR A 92 32.94 12.19 8.39
C THR A 92 33.21 12.47 6.90
N PRO A 93 34.41 12.96 6.54
CA PRO A 93 34.75 13.31 5.16
C PRO A 93 34.58 12.13 4.17
N GLU A 94 34.72 10.90 4.64
CA GLU A 94 34.64 9.67 3.85
C GLU A 94 33.33 9.54 3.08
N ILE A 95 32.23 9.99 3.70
CA ILE A 95 30.88 9.98 3.10
C ILE A 95 30.84 10.81 1.82
N PHE A 96 31.58 11.92 1.78
CA PHE A 96 31.57 12.86 0.65
C PHE A 96 32.52 12.46 -0.47
N THR A 97 33.39 11.48 -0.21
CA THR A 97 34.30 10.91 -1.21
C THR A 97 33.83 9.56 -1.74
N ASP A 98 32.90 8.89 -1.07
CA ASP A 98 32.35 7.62 -1.51
C ASP A 98 31.42 7.85 -2.72
N PRO A 99 31.67 7.22 -3.88
CA PRO A 99 30.89 7.43 -5.10
C PRO A 99 29.44 6.95 -4.99
N ARG A 100 29.11 6.14 -3.97
CA ARG A 100 27.74 5.65 -3.73
C ARG A 100 26.87 6.70 -3.05
N VAL A 101 27.45 7.74 -2.44
CA VAL A 101 26.69 8.71 -1.64
C VAL A 101 26.48 10.03 -2.38
N VAL A 102 25.24 10.49 -2.41
CA VAL A 102 24.89 11.85 -2.84
C VAL A 102 24.15 12.57 -1.72
N VAL A 103 24.74 13.65 -1.21
CA VAL A 103 24.14 14.48 -0.15
C VAL A 103 23.41 15.67 -0.77
N HIS A 104 22.11 15.76 -0.53
CA HIS A 104 21.22 16.83 -1.00
C HIS A 104 20.86 17.75 0.16
N CYS A 105 21.11 19.05 -0.01
CA CYS A 105 20.61 20.07 0.90
C CYS A 105 19.16 20.43 0.54
N VAL A 106 18.18 19.75 1.14
CA VAL A 106 16.76 19.94 0.83
C VAL A 106 15.91 19.98 2.10
N GLY A 107 15.08 21.01 2.21
CA GLY A 107 14.09 21.18 3.28
C GLY A 107 12.69 21.47 2.74
N GLY A 108 11.69 21.40 3.63
CA GLY A 108 10.31 21.77 3.31
C GLY A 108 9.70 20.97 2.16
N ASP A 109 9.00 21.66 1.25
CA ASP A 109 8.25 21.05 0.15
C ASP A 109 9.13 20.29 -0.85
N ALA A 110 10.39 20.71 -1.02
CA ALA A 110 11.34 20.01 -1.89
C ALA A 110 11.66 18.60 -1.36
N THR A 111 11.80 18.46 -0.04
CA THR A 111 11.96 17.16 0.61
C THR A 111 10.69 16.32 0.47
N VAL A 112 9.51 16.92 0.69
CA VAL A 112 8.22 16.24 0.52
C VAL A 112 8.12 15.67 -0.88
N LYS A 113 8.36 16.50 -1.91
CA LYS A 113 8.34 16.10 -3.31
C LYS A 113 9.28 14.92 -3.56
N ARG A 114 10.55 15.02 -3.14
CA ARG A 114 11.55 13.95 -3.27
C ARG A 114 11.08 12.65 -2.60
N LEU A 115 10.65 12.71 -1.34
CA LEU A 115 10.19 11.54 -0.59
C LEU A 115 8.93 10.93 -1.20
N THR A 116 8.06 11.75 -1.79
CA THR A 116 6.90 11.24 -2.53
C THR A 116 7.30 10.63 -3.87
N GLU A 117 8.28 11.15 -4.59
CA GLU A 117 8.69 10.63 -5.91
C GLU A 117 9.54 9.36 -5.85
N VAL A 118 10.13 9.05 -4.70
CA VAL A 118 10.91 7.82 -4.50
C VAL A 118 9.96 6.61 -4.54
N THR A 119 9.96 5.91 -5.68
CA THR A 119 9.07 4.76 -5.94
C THR A 119 9.75 3.40 -5.75
N ALA A 120 11.08 3.32 -5.84
CA ALA A 120 11.84 2.07 -5.81
C ALA A 120 12.84 1.95 -4.64
N GLU A 121 13.09 3.03 -3.90
CA GLU A 121 14.14 3.05 -2.87
C GLU A 121 13.58 3.01 -1.45
N GLN A 122 14.36 2.42 -0.55
CA GLN A 122 14.03 2.35 0.86
C GLN A 122 14.33 3.69 1.56
N ILE A 123 13.30 4.38 2.09
CA ILE A 123 13.44 5.66 2.82
C ILE A 123 13.81 5.49 4.32
N LEU A 124 15.09 5.49 4.67
CA LEU A 124 15.58 5.41 6.05
C LEU A 124 15.49 6.78 6.76
N LEU A 125 15.18 6.78 8.05
CA LEU A 125 15.00 8.02 8.82
C LEU A 125 16.01 8.08 9.97
N HIS A 126 16.76 9.17 10.08
CA HIS A 126 17.59 9.47 11.24
C HIS A 126 16.72 10.09 12.36
N PRO A 127 16.36 9.35 13.42
CA PRO A 127 15.33 9.79 14.36
C PRO A 127 15.63 11.13 15.07
N PRO A 128 16.87 11.40 15.54
CA PRO A 128 17.19 12.69 16.14
C PRO A 128 16.98 13.88 15.19
N THR A 129 17.28 13.70 13.89
CA THR A 129 17.02 14.76 12.90
C THR A 129 15.52 15.00 12.74
N VAL A 130 14.70 13.95 12.60
CA VAL A 130 13.24 14.07 12.49
C VAL A 130 12.65 14.75 13.73
N GLU A 131 13.11 14.35 14.92
CA GLU A 131 12.66 14.91 16.20
C GLU A 131 12.98 16.40 16.33
N SER A 132 14.15 16.81 15.82
CA SER A 132 14.63 18.20 15.84
C SER A 132 13.90 19.15 14.88
N LEU A 133 13.08 18.65 13.96
CA LEU A 133 12.31 19.52 13.06
C LEU A 133 11.20 20.27 13.81
N PRO A 134 10.84 21.49 13.39
CA PRO A 134 9.63 22.14 13.89
C PRO A 134 8.37 21.36 13.51
N PRO A 135 7.24 21.53 14.23
CA PRO A 135 5.96 20.94 13.84
C PRO A 135 5.49 21.55 12.51
N MET A 136 5.78 20.84 11.41
CA MET A 136 5.51 21.28 10.04
C MET A 136 5.09 20.07 9.19
N PRO A 137 4.47 20.28 8.01
CA PRO A 137 4.07 19.23 7.07
C PRO A 137 5.10 18.09 6.90
N LEU A 138 6.37 18.45 6.73
CA LEU A 138 7.46 17.49 6.58
C LEU A 138 7.66 16.59 7.82
N LYS A 139 7.59 17.14 9.04
CA LYS A 139 7.73 16.35 10.27
C LYS A 139 6.62 15.32 10.41
N ALA A 140 5.37 15.72 10.12
CA ALA A 140 4.22 14.82 10.14
C ALA A 140 4.37 13.68 9.12
N LEU A 141 4.78 13.99 7.88
CA LEU A 141 5.09 13.00 6.83
C LEU A 141 6.15 11.98 7.30
N LEU A 142 7.26 12.47 7.86
CA LEU A 142 8.36 11.60 8.31
C LEU A 142 7.95 10.72 9.49
N GLN A 143 7.16 11.25 10.42
CA GLN A 143 6.60 10.47 11.53
C GLN A 143 5.64 9.39 11.02
N GLU A 144 4.81 9.69 10.02
CA GLU A 144 3.95 8.71 9.37
C GLU A 144 4.77 7.59 8.70
N ILE A 145 5.82 7.94 7.96
CA ILE A 145 6.76 6.95 7.38
C ILE A 145 7.39 6.07 8.46
N HIS A 146 7.83 6.67 9.58
CA HIS A 146 8.41 5.93 10.70
C HIS A 146 7.41 4.93 11.30
N VAL A 147 6.18 5.37 11.56
CA VAL A 147 5.11 4.52 12.11
C VAL A 147 4.76 3.39 11.15
N ILE A 148 4.65 3.68 9.85
CA ILE A 148 4.37 2.66 8.82
C ILE A 148 5.43 1.57 8.86
N ARG A 149 6.71 1.93 8.97
CA ARG A 149 7.83 0.96 9.04
C ARG A 149 7.84 0.12 10.31
N GLY A 150 7.70 0.75 11.47
CA GLY A 150 7.60 0.00 12.74
C GLY A 150 6.40 -0.94 12.75
N SER A 151 5.32 -0.55 12.08
CA SER A 151 4.15 -1.41 11.86
C SER A 151 4.43 -2.54 10.86
N GLU A 152 5.23 -2.31 9.80
CA GLU A 152 5.57 -3.32 8.79
C GLU A 152 6.32 -4.52 9.41
N GLN A 153 7.25 -4.30 10.33
CA GLN A 153 7.99 -5.40 10.98
C GLN A 153 7.06 -6.28 11.83
N ARG A 154 6.27 -5.68 12.72
CA ARG A 154 5.28 -6.40 13.53
C ARG A 154 4.25 -7.10 12.65
N TYR A 155 3.85 -6.45 11.57
CA TYR A 155 2.95 -7.01 10.57
C TYR A 155 3.55 -8.26 9.93
N ARG A 156 4.83 -8.26 9.52
CA ARG A 156 5.51 -9.44 8.96
C ARG A 156 5.56 -10.61 9.93
N GLU A 157 5.87 -10.37 11.20
CA GLU A 157 5.84 -11.41 12.24
C GLU A 157 4.43 -12.01 12.38
N GLN A 158 3.41 -11.16 12.41
CA GLN A 158 2.00 -11.61 12.43
C GLN A 158 1.64 -12.44 11.19
N LEU A 159 2.06 -12.03 9.99
CA LEU A 159 1.82 -12.80 8.77
C LEU A 159 2.41 -14.21 8.86
N GLN A 160 3.62 -14.36 9.40
CA GLN A 160 4.26 -15.67 9.58
C GLN A 160 3.54 -16.53 10.62
N ILE A 161 3.07 -15.93 11.72
CA ILE A 161 2.29 -16.62 12.74
C ILE A 161 0.97 -17.13 12.13
N ASN A 162 0.24 -16.26 11.43
CA ASN A 162 -1.03 -16.61 10.80
C ASN A 162 -0.84 -17.70 9.74
N LEU A 163 0.21 -17.60 8.91
CA LEU A 163 0.54 -18.63 7.92
C LEU A 163 0.72 -20.00 8.57
N LYS A 164 1.46 -20.07 9.67
CA LYS A 164 1.66 -21.33 10.42
C LYS A 164 0.34 -21.85 10.99
N GLN A 165 -0.49 -20.98 11.57
CA GLN A 165 -1.77 -21.36 12.16
C GLN A 165 -2.80 -21.83 11.12
N ASN A 166 -2.75 -21.27 9.91
CA ASN A 166 -3.65 -21.63 8.82
C ASN A 166 -3.13 -22.79 7.98
N ALA A 167 -1.87 -23.20 8.09
CA ALA A 167 -1.26 -24.21 7.22
C ALA A 167 -2.07 -25.52 7.12
N SER A 168 -2.65 -25.99 8.22
CA SER A 168 -3.47 -27.21 8.26
C SER A 168 -4.83 -27.07 7.55
N ARG A 169 -5.29 -25.84 7.30
CA ARG A 169 -6.52 -25.54 6.57
C ARG A 169 -6.31 -25.49 5.05
N ILE A 170 -5.06 -25.44 4.59
CA ILE A 170 -4.72 -25.23 3.19
C ILE A 170 -4.37 -26.57 2.54
N HIS A 171 -5.09 -26.94 1.49
CA HIS A 171 -4.88 -28.18 0.75
C HIS A 171 -5.23 -28.01 -0.72
N THR A 172 -4.91 -29.01 -1.54
CA THR A 172 -5.07 -28.96 -3.01
C THR A 172 -6.48 -28.65 -3.49
N GLY A 173 -7.52 -28.98 -2.70
CA GLY A 173 -8.92 -28.75 -3.03
C GLY A 173 -9.45 -27.35 -2.73
N ASN A 174 -8.71 -26.54 -1.97
CA ASN A 174 -9.14 -25.20 -1.57
C ASN A 174 -8.08 -24.12 -1.82
N VAL A 175 -7.12 -24.39 -2.71
CA VAL A 175 -6.16 -23.39 -3.22
C VAL A 175 -6.51 -22.98 -4.65
N LEU A 176 -6.20 -21.75 -5.01
CA LEU A 176 -6.32 -21.28 -6.39
C LEU A 176 -5.31 -22.02 -7.28
N ARG A 177 -5.83 -22.82 -8.21
CA ARG A 177 -5.03 -23.67 -9.09
C ARG A 177 -5.76 -23.92 -10.41
N GLY A 178 -5.06 -23.72 -11.53
CA GLY A 178 -5.51 -24.11 -12.86
C GLY A 178 -6.80 -23.41 -13.33
N GLN A 179 -7.09 -22.22 -12.81
CA GLN A 179 -8.25 -21.39 -13.17
C GLN A 179 -7.86 -20.16 -13.99
N TRP A 180 -6.64 -20.13 -14.53
CA TRP A 180 -6.16 -19.06 -15.40
C TRP A 180 -7.11 -18.88 -16.59
N GLY A 181 -7.53 -17.64 -16.85
CA GLY A 181 -8.38 -17.32 -18.00
C GLY A 181 -9.80 -17.88 -17.95
N LYS A 182 -10.24 -18.45 -16.81
CA LYS A 182 -11.57 -19.10 -16.67
C LYS A 182 -12.76 -18.21 -17.05
N PHE A 183 -12.60 -16.89 -16.93
CA PHE A 183 -13.61 -15.89 -17.26
C PHE A 183 -13.14 -14.94 -18.37
N ALA A 184 -12.31 -15.44 -19.30
CA ALA A 184 -11.90 -14.71 -20.49
C ALA A 184 -13.08 -14.10 -21.26
N GLY A 185 -12.95 -12.83 -21.66
CA GLY A 185 -13.98 -12.08 -22.38
C GLY A 185 -15.16 -11.60 -21.53
N ARG A 186 -15.20 -11.91 -20.23
CA ARG A 186 -16.23 -11.38 -19.31
C ARG A 186 -15.70 -10.12 -18.60
N PRO A 187 -16.56 -9.11 -18.38
CA PRO A 187 -16.19 -7.97 -17.55
C PRO A 187 -15.88 -8.40 -16.12
N GLY A 188 -14.76 -7.92 -15.58
CA GLY A 188 -14.37 -8.05 -14.19
C GLY A 188 -14.61 -6.74 -13.45
N VAL A 189 -15.12 -6.80 -12.21
CA VAL A 189 -15.44 -5.62 -11.41
C VAL A 189 -14.79 -5.76 -10.05
N LEU A 190 -13.85 -4.87 -9.76
CA LEU A 190 -13.26 -4.67 -8.45
C LEU A 190 -14.13 -3.69 -7.67
N VAL A 191 -14.73 -4.14 -6.58
CA VAL A 191 -15.56 -3.31 -5.70
C VAL A 191 -14.81 -3.02 -4.41
N ALA A 192 -14.29 -1.80 -4.27
CA ALA A 192 -13.54 -1.31 -3.12
C ALA A 192 -14.40 -0.45 -2.18
N ALA A 193 -13.82 -0.09 -1.03
CA ALA A 193 -14.54 0.53 0.09
C ALA A 193 -14.67 2.06 0.05
N GLY A 194 -14.18 2.72 -0.99
CA GLY A 194 -14.17 4.18 -1.10
C GLY A 194 -15.60 4.78 -1.18
N PRO A 195 -15.79 6.03 -0.72
CA PRO A 195 -17.10 6.68 -0.65
C PRO A 195 -17.91 6.69 -1.96
N SER A 196 -17.24 6.69 -3.12
CA SER A 196 -17.90 6.72 -4.42
C SER A 196 -18.69 5.45 -4.75
N LEU A 197 -18.48 4.34 -4.02
CA LEU A 197 -19.25 3.11 -4.18
C LEU A 197 -20.77 3.34 -4.08
N SER A 198 -21.20 4.27 -3.23
CA SER A 198 -22.63 4.54 -3.01
C SER A 198 -23.36 4.98 -4.30
N LEU A 199 -22.64 5.63 -5.21
CA LEU A 199 -23.16 6.10 -6.50
C LEU A 199 -23.25 5.00 -7.57
N ALA A 200 -22.60 3.84 -7.34
CA ALA A 200 -22.51 2.77 -8.32
C ALA A 200 -23.47 1.59 -8.04
N THR A 201 -24.38 1.73 -7.07
CA THR A 201 -25.25 0.64 -6.64
C THR A 201 -26.11 0.06 -7.77
N ASN A 202 -26.75 0.93 -8.58
CA ASN A 202 -27.59 0.49 -9.70
C ASN A 202 -26.79 -0.25 -10.76
N ILE A 203 -25.65 0.31 -11.14
CA ILE A 203 -24.81 -0.29 -12.17
C ILE A 203 -24.24 -1.64 -11.75
N LEU A 204 -23.94 -1.81 -10.46
CA LEU A 204 -23.45 -3.08 -9.93
C LEU A 204 -24.52 -4.16 -10.05
N ARG A 205 -25.82 -3.82 -9.89
CA ARG A 205 -26.91 -4.77 -10.19
C ARG A 205 -26.90 -5.16 -11.66
N THR A 206 -26.85 -4.17 -12.57
CA THR A 206 -26.80 -4.42 -14.01
C THR A 206 -25.62 -5.31 -14.39
N LEU A 207 -24.44 -5.07 -13.82
CA LEU A 207 -23.24 -5.88 -14.06
C LEU A 207 -23.40 -7.31 -13.53
N VAL A 208 -23.97 -7.49 -12.35
CA VAL A 208 -24.29 -8.82 -11.80
C VAL A 208 -25.29 -9.57 -12.69
N ASP A 209 -26.34 -8.89 -13.16
CA ASP A 209 -27.37 -9.46 -14.04
C ASP A 209 -26.78 -9.87 -15.40
N ARG A 210 -25.87 -9.05 -15.93
CA ARG A 210 -25.05 -9.33 -17.13
C ARG A 210 -23.93 -10.34 -16.89
N LYS A 211 -23.89 -10.99 -15.72
CA LYS A 211 -22.91 -12.03 -15.37
C LYS A 211 -21.46 -11.52 -15.41
N ALA A 212 -21.20 -10.27 -15.02
CA ALA A 212 -19.84 -9.83 -14.74
C ALA A 212 -19.24 -10.60 -13.55
N ILE A 213 -17.91 -10.71 -13.50
CA ILE A 213 -17.18 -11.26 -12.37
C ILE A 213 -16.95 -10.15 -11.36
N VAL A 214 -17.75 -10.12 -10.29
CA VAL A 214 -17.72 -9.06 -9.28
C VAL A 214 -16.97 -9.56 -8.05
N LEU A 215 -15.77 -9.02 -7.82
CA LEU A 215 -14.99 -9.26 -6.60
C LEU A 215 -15.05 -8.05 -5.69
N CYS A 216 -15.59 -8.21 -4.49
CA CYS A 216 -15.64 -7.15 -3.50
C CYS A 216 -14.57 -7.32 -2.42
N VAL A 217 -14.04 -6.23 -1.89
CA VAL A 217 -13.25 -6.28 -0.67
C VAL A 217 -14.15 -6.59 0.53
N ASN A 218 -13.66 -7.41 1.46
CA ASN A 218 -14.30 -7.79 2.73
C ASN A 218 -15.13 -6.68 3.40
N ARG A 219 -14.59 -5.46 3.52
CA ARG A 219 -15.24 -4.34 4.22
C ARG A 219 -16.61 -3.94 3.64
N VAL A 220 -16.84 -4.15 2.33
CA VAL A 220 -18.09 -3.73 1.68
C VAL A 220 -19.08 -4.88 1.47
N LEU A 221 -18.73 -6.11 1.85
CA LEU A 221 -19.59 -7.27 1.61
C LEU A 221 -20.98 -7.07 2.25
N ALA A 222 -21.03 -6.67 3.52
CA ALA A 222 -22.30 -6.44 4.22
C ALA A 222 -23.12 -5.31 3.59
N TYR A 223 -22.46 -4.24 3.12
CA TYR A 223 -23.12 -3.16 2.40
C TYR A 223 -23.75 -3.66 1.10
N LEU A 224 -23.01 -4.36 0.25
CA LEU A 224 -23.52 -4.89 -1.02
C LEU A 224 -24.69 -5.86 -0.79
N LEU A 225 -24.56 -6.79 0.16
CA LEU A 225 -25.63 -7.73 0.50
C LEU A 225 -26.87 -7.02 1.06
N SER A 226 -26.71 -5.94 1.83
CA SER A 226 -27.84 -5.12 2.30
C SER A 226 -28.60 -4.43 1.16
N GLN A 227 -27.89 -4.13 0.07
CA GLN A 227 -28.50 -3.64 -1.16
C GLN A 227 -29.05 -4.79 -2.01
N GLY A 228 -28.89 -6.06 -1.65
CA GLY A 228 -29.29 -7.18 -2.50
C GLY A 228 -28.39 -7.37 -3.74
N ILE A 229 -27.15 -6.87 -3.68
CA ILE A 229 -26.13 -7.12 -4.69
C ILE A 229 -25.27 -8.28 -4.17
N ARG A 230 -25.30 -9.41 -4.87
CA ARG A 230 -24.48 -10.58 -4.52
C ARG A 230 -23.23 -10.63 -5.41
N PRO A 231 -22.04 -10.31 -4.88
CA PRO A 231 -20.81 -10.41 -5.66
C PRO A 231 -20.48 -11.88 -5.97
N THR A 232 -19.67 -12.10 -7.01
CA THR A 232 -19.16 -13.42 -7.38
C THR A 232 -18.21 -13.97 -6.31
N GLY A 233 -17.45 -13.09 -5.66
CA GLY A 233 -16.51 -13.44 -4.61
C GLY A 233 -16.22 -12.26 -3.67
N CYS A 234 -15.78 -12.60 -2.47
CA CYS A 234 -15.24 -11.64 -1.50
C CYS A 234 -13.73 -11.86 -1.39
N VAL A 235 -12.94 -10.80 -1.19
CA VAL A 235 -11.47 -10.87 -1.06
C VAL A 235 -11.07 -10.35 0.32
N ILE A 236 -10.11 -11.02 0.97
CA ILE A 236 -9.60 -10.64 2.29
C ILE A 236 -8.08 -10.84 2.41
N THR A 237 -7.39 -9.91 3.07
CA THR A 237 -5.93 -9.97 3.29
C THR A 237 -5.53 -9.64 4.74
N GLU A 238 -6.48 -9.34 5.61
CA GLU A 238 -6.24 -8.79 6.94
C GLU A 238 -5.69 -9.83 7.92
N SER A 239 -4.51 -9.55 8.48
CA SER A 239 -3.85 -10.40 9.46
C SER A 239 -4.32 -10.17 10.90
N SER A 240 -5.05 -9.09 11.17
CA SER A 240 -5.55 -8.74 12.50
C SER A 240 -6.84 -9.48 12.83
N ASP A 241 -6.98 -9.96 14.08
CA ASP A 241 -8.20 -10.61 14.57
C ASP A 241 -9.43 -9.70 14.58
N ARG A 242 -9.23 -8.38 14.50
CA ARG A 242 -10.31 -7.42 14.28
C ARG A 242 -11.06 -7.64 12.98
N ALA A 243 -10.46 -8.34 12.01
CA ALA A 243 -11.11 -8.67 10.75
C ALA A 243 -12.36 -9.55 10.92
N LYS A 244 -12.53 -10.25 12.05
CA LYS A 244 -13.78 -10.95 12.35
C LYS A 244 -14.99 -10.00 12.46
N GLU A 245 -14.75 -8.75 12.87
CA GLU A 245 -15.79 -7.70 13.03
C GLU A 245 -16.48 -7.41 11.69
N TYR A 246 -15.82 -7.63 10.54
CA TYR A 246 -16.45 -7.45 9.23
C TYR A 246 -17.64 -8.40 9.01
N TRP A 247 -17.56 -9.61 9.58
CA TRP A 247 -18.60 -10.63 9.43
C TRP A 247 -19.74 -10.45 10.42
N GLU A 248 -19.49 -9.83 11.57
CA GLU A 248 -20.51 -9.57 12.60
C GLU A 248 -21.64 -8.65 12.10
N SER A 249 -21.35 -7.82 11.09
CA SER A 249 -22.34 -6.95 10.43
C SER A 249 -23.25 -7.67 9.43
N LEU A 250 -22.99 -8.94 9.12
CA LEU A 250 -23.80 -9.74 8.22
C LEU A 250 -25.07 -10.21 8.92
N ARG A 251 -26.20 -10.17 8.21
CA ARG A 251 -27.46 -10.70 8.74
C ARG A 251 -27.35 -12.22 8.94
N PRO A 252 -27.85 -12.79 10.05
CA PRO A 252 -27.88 -14.24 10.24
C PRO A 252 -28.58 -14.94 9.06
N GLY A 253 -27.99 -16.03 8.56
CA GLY A 253 -28.54 -16.81 7.45
C GLY A 253 -28.33 -16.20 6.05
N VAL A 254 -27.62 -15.06 5.92
CA VAL A 254 -27.29 -14.52 4.60
C VAL A 254 -26.28 -15.43 3.89
N ALA A 255 -26.62 -15.84 2.66
CA ALA A 255 -25.73 -16.67 1.85
C ALA A 255 -24.53 -15.86 1.33
N CYS A 256 -23.37 -16.07 1.97
CA CYS A 256 -22.12 -15.41 1.59
C CYS A 256 -21.56 -15.99 0.27
N PRO A 257 -20.79 -15.20 -0.51
CA PRO A 257 -20.05 -15.70 -1.67
C PRO A 257 -18.78 -16.46 -1.23
N PRO A 258 -18.08 -17.17 -2.13
CA PRO A 258 -16.75 -17.68 -1.84
C PRO A 258 -15.79 -16.56 -1.41
N LEU A 259 -14.89 -16.88 -0.48
CA LEU A 259 -13.86 -15.98 0.04
C LEU A 259 -12.50 -16.32 -0.56
N TYR A 260 -11.92 -15.40 -1.30
CA TYR A 260 -10.53 -15.46 -1.74
C TYR A 260 -9.64 -14.86 -0.65
N ALA A 261 -8.88 -15.71 0.03
CA ALA A 261 -8.12 -15.34 1.21
C ALA A 261 -6.63 -15.60 1.03
N LEU A 262 -5.79 -14.71 1.53
CA LEU A 262 -4.37 -15.04 1.70
C LEU A 262 -4.19 -16.04 2.85
N PRO A 263 -3.20 -16.94 2.79
CA PRO A 263 -2.81 -17.82 3.90
C PRO A 263 -2.49 -17.09 5.21
N THR A 264 -2.16 -15.80 5.12
CA THR A 264 -1.72 -14.95 6.22
C THR A 264 -2.86 -14.16 6.89
N VAL A 265 -4.11 -14.37 6.44
CA VAL A 265 -5.31 -13.78 7.06
C VAL A 265 -5.47 -14.28 8.49
N SER A 266 -6.07 -13.47 9.37
CA SER A 266 -6.38 -13.87 10.75
C SER A 266 -7.13 -15.22 10.77
N PRO A 267 -6.65 -16.21 11.55
CA PRO A 267 -7.37 -17.48 11.70
C PRO A 267 -8.78 -17.31 12.27
N ALA A 268 -9.01 -16.28 13.10
CA ALA A 268 -10.32 -15.94 13.64
C ALA A 268 -11.27 -15.40 12.56
N ALA A 269 -10.76 -14.55 11.66
CA ALA A 269 -11.55 -14.06 10.54
C ALA A 269 -11.96 -15.19 9.59
N LEU A 270 -11.08 -16.16 9.33
CA LEU A 270 -11.41 -17.33 8.50
C LEU A 270 -12.41 -18.27 9.20
N ALA A 271 -12.28 -18.50 10.51
CA ALA A 271 -13.17 -19.37 11.26
C ALA A 271 -14.61 -18.83 11.34
N ASN A 272 -14.78 -17.52 11.28
CA ASN A 272 -16.07 -16.84 11.38
C ASN A 272 -16.74 -16.58 10.03
N TYR A 273 -16.16 -17.06 8.91
CA TYR A 273 -16.77 -16.91 7.59
C TYR A 273 -17.63 -18.12 7.22
N SER A 274 -18.84 -17.88 6.72
CA SER A 274 -19.88 -18.92 6.55
C SER A 274 -20.01 -19.49 5.14
N SER A 275 -18.96 -19.45 4.31
CA SER A 275 -18.95 -20.00 2.95
C SER A 275 -17.55 -20.53 2.58
N ASP A 276 -17.41 -21.05 1.35
CA ASP A 276 -16.18 -21.64 0.86
C ASP A 276 -15.02 -20.66 0.90
N ILE A 277 -13.84 -21.16 1.28
CA ILE A 277 -12.60 -20.39 1.31
C ILE A 277 -11.68 -20.93 0.22
N VAL A 278 -11.22 -20.06 -0.66
CA VAL A 278 -10.20 -20.33 -1.68
C VAL A 278 -8.94 -19.58 -1.30
N PHE A 279 -7.89 -20.31 -0.94
CA PHE A 279 -6.60 -19.73 -0.59
C PHE A 279 -5.84 -19.28 -1.84
N VAL A 280 -5.43 -18.02 -1.85
CA VAL A 280 -4.64 -17.40 -2.91
C VAL A 280 -3.22 -17.24 -2.39
N LEU A 281 -2.26 -17.94 -2.99
CA LEU A 281 -0.87 -17.91 -2.54
C LEU A 281 -0.16 -16.70 -3.17
N GLN A 282 0.44 -15.86 -2.33
CA GLN A 282 1.10 -14.64 -2.80
C GLN A 282 2.57 -14.88 -3.16
N LYS A 283 3.07 -14.17 -4.17
CA LYS A 283 4.51 -14.03 -4.46
C LYS A 283 5.20 -13.19 -3.37
N GLY A 284 6.51 -13.36 -3.21
CA GLY A 284 7.34 -12.51 -2.34
C GLY A 284 7.31 -12.88 -0.86
N LEU A 285 6.69 -14.00 -0.49
CA LEU A 285 6.78 -14.57 0.85
C LEU A 285 7.19 -16.05 0.76
N ALA A 286 8.38 -16.38 1.27
CA ALA A 286 8.97 -17.71 1.11
C ALA A 286 8.05 -18.86 1.55
N GLY A 287 7.27 -18.66 2.62
CA GLY A 287 6.33 -19.67 3.11
C GLY A 287 5.14 -19.92 2.18
N THR A 288 4.58 -18.88 1.54
CA THR A 288 3.50 -19.08 0.54
C THR A 288 4.03 -19.65 -0.76
N GLU A 289 5.22 -19.26 -1.20
CA GLU A 289 5.87 -19.83 -2.38
C GLU A 289 6.20 -21.32 -2.19
N GLN A 290 6.63 -21.71 -0.99
CA GLN A 290 6.84 -23.11 -0.66
C GLN A 290 5.53 -23.90 -0.68
N LEU A 291 4.44 -23.35 -0.12
CA LEU A 291 3.12 -23.98 -0.21
C LEU A 291 2.66 -24.13 -1.66
N ALA A 292 2.91 -23.12 -2.51
CA ALA A 292 2.54 -23.16 -3.91
C ALA A 292 3.24 -24.30 -4.66
N ARG A 293 4.55 -24.46 -4.44
CA ARG A 293 5.32 -25.59 -4.99
C ARG A 293 4.77 -26.93 -4.51
N THR A 294 4.49 -27.07 -3.21
CA THR A 294 3.98 -28.32 -2.64
C THR A 294 2.59 -28.70 -3.15
N LEU A 295 1.71 -27.72 -3.34
CA LEU A 295 0.30 -27.95 -3.70
C LEU A 295 0.05 -27.87 -5.22
N GLY A 296 1.06 -27.47 -6.00
CA GLY A 296 0.94 -27.16 -7.42
C GLY A 296 -0.04 -26.01 -7.67
N ALA A 297 -0.08 -25.03 -6.76
CA ALA A 297 -1.00 -23.89 -6.80
C ALA A 297 -0.38 -22.69 -7.52
N ASP A 298 -1.24 -21.83 -8.06
CA ASP A 298 -0.80 -20.62 -8.76
C ASP A 298 -0.43 -19.51 -7.77
N LEU A 299 0.56 -18.69 -8.14
CA LEU A 299 1.03 -17.57 -7.33
C LEU A 299 0.58 -16.24 -7.93
N LEU A 300 -0.02 -15.38 -7.11
CA LEU A 300 -0.48 -14.04 -7.50
C LEU A 300 0.35 -12.94 -6.85
N GLU A 301 0.45 -11.81 -7.53
CA GLU A 301 1.08 -10.59 -7.01
C GLU A 301 0.14 -9.88 -6.02
N THR A 302 0.70 -9.24 -5.01
CA THR A 302 -0.04 -8.43 -4.03
C THR A 302 0.66 -7.10 -3.80
N GLY A 303 -0.09 -6.08 -3.40
CA GLY A 303 0.37 -4.70 -3.24
C GLY A 303 -0.02 -4.05 -1.91
N GLY A 304 -0.19 -4.85 -0.85
CA GLY A 304 -0.45 -4.35 0.50
C GLY A 304 -1.88 -3.86 0.78
N SER A 305 -2.80 -3.98 -0.19
CA SER A 305 -4.22 -3.68 -0.03
C SER A 305 -5.10 -4.80 -0.58
N VAL A 306 -6.26 -5.05 0.02
CA VAL A 306 -7.22 -6.06 -0.47
C VAL A 306 -7.59 -5.82 -1.94
N SER A 307 -7.70 -4.55 -2.35
CA SER A 307 -7.98 -4.17 -3.74
C SER A 307 -6.90 -4.65 -4.71
N THR A 308 -5.63 -4.66 -4.29
CA THR A 308 -4.52 -5.11 -5.15
C THR A 308 -4.61 -6.61 -5.44
N LEU A 309 -4.98 -7.41 -4.44
CA LEU A 309 -5.24 -8.85 -4.64
C LEU A 309 -6.49 -9.08 -5.51
N ALA A 310 -7.55 -8.30 -5.31
CA ALA A 310 -8.75 -8.37 -6.15
C ALA A 310 -8.44 -8.07 -7.62
N LEU A 311 -7.57 -7.09 -7.90
CA LEU A 311 -7.09 -6.79 -9.25
C LEU A 311 -6.31 -7.97 -9.85
N SER A 312 -5.33 -8.51 -9.12
CA SER A 312 -4.58 -9.70 -9.55
C SER A 312 -5.49 -10.89 -9.86
N LEU A 313 -6.54 -11.11 -9.05
CA LEU A 313 -7.52 -12.18 -9.27
C LEU A 313 -8.33 -11.96 -10.55
N LEU A 314 -8.85 -10.75 -10.78
CA LEU A 314 -9.62 -10.44 -11.98
C LEU A 314 -8.77 -10.63 -13.25
N HIS A 315 -7.50 -10.19 -13.20
CA HIS A 315 -6.55 -10.41 -14.29
C HIS A 315 -6.24 -11.91 -14.48
N TYR A 316 -5.95 -12.64 -13.39
CA TYR A 316 -5.70 -14.08 -13.41
C TYR A 316 -6.87 -14.86 -14.03
N PHE A 317 -8.11 -14.48 -13.70
CA PHE A 317 -9.29 -15.07 -14.31
C PHE A 317 -9.51 -14.69 -15.78
N GLY A 318 -8.68 -13.81 -16.34
CA GLY A 318 -8.77 -13.37 -17.73
C GLY A 318 -9.87 -12.35 -18.02
N CYS A 319 -10.42 -11.71 -16.99
CA CYS A 319 -11.50 -10.75 -17.18
C CYS A 319 -11.02 -9.59 -18.06
N ASP A 320 -11.81 -9.21 -19.07
CA ASP A 320 -11.57 -8.04 -19.92
C ASP A 320 -12.92 -7.44 -20.32
N PRO A 321 -13.18 -6.17 -20.01
CA PRO A 321 -12.36 -5.21 -19.25
C PRO A 321 -12.36 -5.51 -17.75
N ILE A 322 -11.49 -4.80 -17.02
CA ILE A 322 -11.47 -4.75 -15.56
C ILE A 322 -11.89 -3.34 -15.09
N LEU A 323 -12.98 -3.26 -14.33
CA LEU A 323 -13.58 -2.03 -13.83
C LEU A 323 -13.27 -1.82 -12.35
N PHE A 324 -12.93 -0.59 -11.97
CA PHE A 324 -12.69 -0.20 -10.58
C PHE A 324 -13.84 0.65 -10.05
N VAL A 325 -14.58 0.13 -9.08
CA VAL A 325 -15.72 0.78 -8.45
C VAL A 325 -15.42 1.00 -6.96
N GLY A 326 -15.56 2.23 -6.47
CA GLY A 326 -15.24 2.56 -5.07
C GLY A 326 -13.74 2.50 -4.76
N LEU A 327 -12.86 2.47 -5.75
CA LEU A 327 -11.41 2.49 -5.57
C LEU A 327 -10.90 3.93 -5.55
N ASP A 328 -11.35 4.70 -4.56
CA ASP A 328 -11.08 6.14 -4.54
C ASP A 328 -9.62 6.46 -4.22
N LEU A 329 -8.97 5.74 -3.31
CA LEU A 329 -7.59 6.03 -2.87
C LEU A 329 -7.38 7.50 -2.48
N ALA A 330 -8.43 8.16 -2.03
CA ALA A 330 -8.50 9.58 -1.73
C ALA A 330 -9.70 9.85 -0.81
N TYR A 331 -9.69 11.02 -0.16
CA TYR A 331 -10.83 11.50 0.59
C TYR A 331 -11.87 12.06 -0.39
N VAL A 332 -13.01 11.39 -0.51
CA VAL A 332 -14.16 11.89 -1.29
C VAL A 332 -15.18 12.48 -0.33
N ASP A 333 -15.54 13.74 -0.53
CA ASP A 333 -16.45 14.51 0.34
C ASP A 333 -16.06 14.46 1.84
N GLY A 334 -14.75 14.44 2.11
CA GLY A 334 -14.18 14.36 3.46
C GLY A 334 -14.28 13.00 4.15
N ARG A 335 -14.69 11.94 3.42
CA ARG A 335 -14.84 10.57 3.94
C ARG A 335 -13.76 9.65 3.40
N THR A 336 -13.45 8.59 4.17
CA THR A 336 -12.49 7.55 3.81
C THR A 336 -13.15 6.32 3.20
N HIS A 337 -14.36 5.95 3.66
CA HIS A 337 -15.07 4.74 3.25
C HIS A 337 -16.60 4.89 3.27
N VAL A 338 -17.33 3.99 2.61
CA VAL A 338 -18.79 3.79 2.76
C VAL A 338 -19.09 2.87 3.96
N GLY A 339 -20.20 3.10 4.67
CA GLY A 339 -20.74 2.21 5.71
C GLY A 339 -20.44 2.63 7.16
N LEU A 340 -20.83 1.77 8.10
CA LEU A 340 -20.58 1.95 9.55
C LEU A 340 -19.06 1.98 9.80
N GLY A 341 -18.55 3.09 10.33
CA GLY A 341 -17.12 3.33 10.48
C GLY A 341 -16.50 4.25 9.44
N ALA A 342 -17.31 4.98 8.64
CA ALA A 342 -16.86 6.14 7.87
C ALA A 342 -16.25 7.19 8.80
N ALA A 343 -14.95 7.08 9.07
CA ALA A 343 -14.23 8.06 9.87
C ALA A 343 -14.24 9.39 9.10
N ARG A 344 -14.92 10.40 9.64
CA ARG A 344 -14.60 11.81 9.34
C ARG A 344 -13.23 12.05 9.96
N THR A 345 -12.35 12.70 9.19
CA THR A 345 -10.94 12.92 9.53
C THR A 345 -10.69 13.15 11.01
N THR A 346 -9.88 12.29 11.63
CA THR A 346 -9.03 12.73 12.73
C THR A 346 -7.82 13.45 12.11
N GLU A 347 -7.42 14.58 12.70
CA GLU A 347 -6.41 15.52 12.20
C GLU A 347 -4.96 14.96 12.13
N ALA A 348 -4.77 13.64 12.23
CA ALA A 348 -3.49 13.04 12.59
C ALA A 348 -2.64 12.50 11.42
N SER A 349 -3.16 12.39 10.18
CA SER A 349 -2.39 11.89 9.02
C SER A 349 -1.93 13.03 8.12
N TYR A 350 -0.69 13.01 7.66
CA TYR A 350 -0.25 13.94 6.62
C TYR A 350 -1.02 13.64 5.33
N THR A 351 -1.61 14.67 4.75
CA THR A 351 -2.37 14.54 3.51
C THR A 351 -1.72 15.31 2.39
N LEU A 352 -1.72 14.73 1.19
CA LEU A 352 -1.22 15.34 -0.03
C LEU A 352 -2.34 15.51 -1.07
N HIS A 353 -2.16 16.42 -2.01
CA HIS A 353 -3.10 16.60 -3.14
C HIS A 353 -2.56 15.88 -4.36
N VAL A 354 -3.44 15.13 -5.03
CA VAL A 354 -3.09 14.30 -6.19
C VAL A 354 -4.14 14.49 -7.28
N PRO A 355 -3.81 14.27 -8.57
CA PRO A 355 -4.79 14.40 -9.65
C PRO A 355 -6.02 13.53 -9.40
N ALA A 356 -7.21 14.09 -9.62
CA ALA A 356 -8.49 13.39 -9.46
C ALA A 356 -8.98 12.82 -10.80
N VAL A 357 -9.86 11.80 -10.75
CA VAL A 357 -10.45 11.16 -11.95
C VAL A 357 -11.22 12.16 -12.82
N ASP A 358 -12.04 13.01 -12.19
CA ASP A 358 -12.89 14.00 -12.89
C ASP A 358 -12.15 15.33 -13.18
N GLY A 359 -10.83 15.37 -13.07
CA GLY A 359 -10.01 16.57 -13.21
C GLY A 359 -9.83 17.34 -11.89
N GLY A 360 -8.85 18.25 -11.88
CA GLY A 360 -8.41 18.93 -10.65
C GLY A 360 -7.61 18.01 -9.73
N THR A 361 -7.66 18.28 -8.41
CA THR A 361 -6.93 17.50 -7.41
C THR A 361 -7.81 17.08 -6.25
N VAL A 362 -7.52 15.93 -5.66
CA VAL A 362 -8.17 15.38 -4.48
C VAL A 362 -7.14 15.12 -3.39
N ARG A 363 -7.57 15.25 -2.13
CA ARG A 363 -6.73 14.95 -0.96
C ARG A 363 -6.57 13.44 -0.80
N SER A 364 -5.36 12.97 -0.54
CA SER A 364 -5.00 11.56 -0.33
C SER A 364 -3.94 11.40 0.78
N THR A 365 -3.50 10.17 1.04
CA THR A 365 -2.46 9.79 2.02
C THR A 365 -1.32 9.07 1.33
N ILE A 366 -0.15 9.02 1.96
CA ILE A 366 1.03 8.31 1.40
C ILE A 366 0.72 6.83 1.18
N SER A 367 0.02 6.21 2.13
CA SER A 367 -0.36 4.79 2.06
C SER A 367 -1.25 4.51 0.84
N TRP A 368 -2.26 5.33 0.59
CA TRP A 368 -3.10 5.18 -0.60
C TRP A 368 -2.34 5.42 -1.90
N GLN A 369 -1.37 6.36 -1.90
CA GLN A 369 -0.51 6.58 -3.05
C GLN A 369 0.46 5.43 -3.30
N SER A 370 0.90 4.72 -2.27
CA SER A 370 1.64 3.46 -2.43
C SER A 370 0.80 2.40 -3.14
N PHE A 371 -0.48 2.24 -2.74
CA PHE A 371 -1.39 1.30 -3.41
C PHE A 371 -1.68 1.72 -4.86
N ARG A 372 -1.91 3.02 -5.09
CA ARG A 372 -2.11 3.58 -6.42
C ARG A 372 -0.94 3.24 -7.34
N ARG A 373 0.30 3.48 -6.91
CA ARG A 373 1.50 3.19 -7.70
C ARG A 373 1.66 1.72 -8.00
N TRP A 374 1.37 0.85 -7.03
CA TRP A 374 1.39 -0.59 -7.27
C TRP A 374 0.39 -0.96 -8.37
N ILE A 375 -0.82 -0.39 -8.34
CA ILE A 375 -1.86 -0.64 -9.35
C ILE A 375 -1.43 -0.11 -10.72
N GLU A 376 -0.87 1.09 -10.79
CA GLU A 376 -0.33 1.68 -12.03
C GLU A 376 0.79 0.81 -12.61
N GLY A 377 1.71 0.34 -11.77
CA GLY A 377 2.77 -0.60 -12.16
C GLY A 377 2.23 -1.94 -12.65
N PHE A 378 1.21 -2.49 -11.97
CA PHE A 378 0.52 -3.72 -12.37
C PHE A 378 -0.15 -3.57 -13.74
N ILE A 379 -0.83 -2.44 -13.99
CA ILE A 379 -1.47 -2.15 -15.28
C ILE A 379 -0.41 -2.02 -16.37
N ALA A 380 0.70 -1.32 -16.10
CA ALA A 380 1.78 -1.13 -17.06
C ALA A 380 2.46 -2.46 -17.45
N SER A 381 2.58 -3.41 -16.52
CA SER A 381 3.14 -4.75 -16.79
C SER A 381 2.15 -5.73 -17.42
N HIS A 382 0.85 -5.40 -17.43
CA HIS A 382 -0.22 -6.24 -18.00
C HIS A 382 -1.10 -5.43 -18.99
N PRO A 383 -0.53 -4.90 -20.09
CA PRO A 383 -1.26 -4.05 -21.04
C PRO A 383 -2.28 -4.82 -21.91
N ASP A 384 -2.39 -6.14 -21.74
CA ASP A 384 -3.29 -7.02 -22.49
C ASP A 384 -4.76 -6.96 -22.04
N ARG A 385 -5.09 -6.01 -21.15
CA ARG A 385 -6.45 -5.79 -20.63
C ARG A 385 -6.84 -4.32 -20.72
N THR A 386 -8.14 -4.10 -20.84
CA THR A 386 -8.72 -2.75 -20.72
C THR A 386 -9.04 -2.47 -19.26
N TYR A 387 -8.42 -1.44 -18.67
CA TYR A 387 -8.69 -1.01 -17.30
C TYR A 387 -9.53 0.26 -17.28
N ILE A 388 -10.58 0.27 -16.46
CA ILE A 388 -11.54 1.37 -16.40
C ILE A 388 -11.69 1.84 -14.97
N ASN A 389 -11.39 3.10 -14.69
CA ASN A 389 -11.62 3.71 -13.39
C ASN A 389 -12.99 4.40 -13.36
N ALA A 390 -13.89 3.80 -12.59
CA ALA A 390 -15.27 4.24 -12.38
C ALA A 390 -15.48 4.80 -10.95
N SER A 391 -14.41 5.28 -10.33
CA SER A 391 -14.41 5.87 -8.98
C SER A 391 -14.23 7.39 -9.06
N ARG A 392 -14.45 8.13 -7.97
CA ARG A 392 -14.37 9.62 -7.94
C ARG A 392 -13.11 10.16 -7.27
N GLY A 393 -12.24 9.26 -6.80
CA GLY A 393 -11.03 9.65 -6.08
C GLY A 393 -9.84 9.97 -6.97
N ALA A 394 -8.68 9.45 -6.60
CA ALA A 394 -7.43 9.68 -7.31
C ALA A 394 -7.47 9.09 -8.72
N HIS A 395 -6.93 9.85 -9.67
CA HIS A 395 -6.60 9.34 -11.00
C HIS A 395 -5.66 8.14 -10.85
N ILE A 396 -5.80 7.12 -11.70
CA ILE A 396 -4.91 5.95 -11.75
C ILE A 396 -4.39 5.86 -13.18
N GLU A 397 -3.08 6.05 -13.36
CA GLU A 397 -2.42 5.99 -14.66
C GLU A 397 -2.66 4.63 -15.35
N GLY A 398 -2.80 4.65 -16.68
CA GLY A 398 -3.13 3.46 -17.47
C GLY A 398 -4.60 3.04 -17.45
N THR A 399 -5.48 3.74 -16.71
CA THR A 399 -6.92 3.51 -16.75
C THR A 399 -7.65 4.48 -17.67
N ARG A 400 -8.72 4.02 -18.31
CA ARG A 400 -9.72 4.92 -18.91
C ARG A 400 -10.64 5.44 -17.79
N ALA A 401 -10.69 6.75 -17.60
CA ALA A 401 -11.64 7.39 -16.70
C ALA A 401 -13.05 7.38 -17.30
N LEU A 402 -14.05 7.03 -16.50
CA LEU A 402 -15.45 7.29 -16.80
C LEU A 402 -15.95 8.42 -15.90
N SER A 403 -16.60 9.42 -16.48
CA SER A 403 -17.17 10.51 -15.70
C SER A 403 -18.34 9.99 -14.89
N HIS A 404 -18.35 10.25 -13.58
CA HIS A 404 -19.46 9.84 -12.71
C HIS A 404 -20.83 10.39 -13.15
N LEU A 405 -20.86 11.58 -13.78
CA LEU A 405 -22.09 12.22 -14.27
C LEU A 405 -22.70 11.52 -15.48
N GLN A 406 -21.90 10.74 -16.20
CA GLN A 406 -22.33 10.02 -17.40
C GLN A 406 -22.02 8.52 -17.29
N PHE A 407 -21.69 8.04 -16.10
CA PHE A 407 -21.08 6.73 -15.88
C PHE A 407 -22.00 5.58 -16.32
N GLU A 408 -23.27 5.63 -15.92
CA GLU A 408 -24.28 4.63 -16.32
C GLU A 408 -24.41 4.57 -17.84
N LYS A 409 -24.58 5.73 -18.49
CA LYS A 409 -24.71 5.82 -19.95
C LYS A 409 -23.43 5.36 -20.68
N GLN A 410 -22.26 5.83 -20.24
CA GLN A 410 -20.99 5.48 -20.87
C GLN A 410 -20.68 3.99 -20.73
N LEU A 411 -21.03 3.38 -19.59
CA LEU A 411 -20.84 1.95 -19.39
C LEU A 411 -21.90 1.13 -20.13
N GLU A 412 -23.15 1.56 -20.17
CA GLU A 412 -24.19 0.90 -20.97
C GLU A 412 -23.86 0.93 -22.46
N ASP A 413 -23.47 2.09 -23.01
CA ASP A 413 -23.02 2.23 -24.39
C ASP A 413 -21.84 1.30 -24.67
N TRP A 414 -20.89 1.20 -23.72
CA TRP A 414 -19.73 0.33 -23.82
C TRP A 414 -20.10 -1.17 -23.75
N LEU A 415 -20.97 -1.56 -22.81
CA LEU A 415 -21.46 -2.94 -22.68
C LEU A 415 -22.28 -3.36 -23.90
N ASN A 416 -23.10 -2.48 -24.45
CA ASN A 416 -23.92 -2.78 -25.63
C ASN A 416 -23.07 -2.91 -26.90
N THR A 417 -22.00 -2.12 -27.05
CA THR A 417 -21.09 -2.22 -28.20
C THR A 417 -20.17 -3.43 -28.16
N ARG A 418 -19.79 -3.94 -26.98
CA ARG A 418 -18.86 -5.08 -26.83
C ARG A 418 -19.51 -6.42 -26.46
N CYS A 419 -20.62 -6.42 -25.72
CA CYS A 419 -21.31 -7.65 -25.29
C CYS A 419 -22.59 -7.95 -26.10
N GLY A 420 -23.04 -7.02 -26.97
CA GLY A 420 -24.26 -7.18 -27.78
C GLY A 420 -24.15 -8.12 -28.98
N GLY A 421 -22.98 -8.73 -29.24
CA GLY A 421 -22.73 -9.58 -30.40
C GLY A 421 -23.08 -11.06 -30.25
N GLU A 422 -23.23 -11.58 -29.03
CA GLU A 422 -23.37 -13.03 -28.78
C GLU A 422 -24.48 -13.36 -27.77
N ALA A 423 -25.68 -12.84 -27.99
CA ALA A 423 -26.89 -13.29 -27.30
C ALA A 423 -27.80 -14.07 -28.26
N ALA A 424 -27.26 -15.09 -28.94
CA ALA A 424 -28.06 -16.07 -29.69
C ALA A 424 -27.30 -17.39 -29.93
N ALA A 425 -26.72 -17.98 -28.88
CA ALA A 425 -26.38 -19.41 -28.92
C ALA A 425 -26.61 -19.99 -27.52
N GLY A 426 -27.73 -20.71 -27.37
CA GLY A 426 -28.04 -21.42 -26.14
C GLY A 426 -26.92 -22.39 -25.77
N ILE A 427 -26.48 -22.32 -24.52
CA ILE A 427 -25.56 -23.30 -23.94
C ILE A 427 -26.41 -24.52 -23.54
N PRO A 428 -26.08 -25.75 -23.98
CA PRO A 428 -26.77 -26.95 -23.53
C PRO A 428 -26.57 -27.16 -22.03
N THR A 429 -27.63 -27.66 -21.38
CA THR A 429 -27.79 -27.95 -19.94
C THR A 429 -26.60 -28.63 -19.27
#